data_AF-A0A7S3HQT7-F1
#
_entry.id   AF-A0A7S3HQT7-F1
#
_cell.length_a   1.000
_cell.length_b   1.000
_cell.length_c   1.000
_cell.angle_alpha   90.00
_cell.angle_beta   90.00
_cell.angle_gamma   90.00
#
_symmetry.space_group_name_H-M   'P 1'
#
loop_
_entity.id
_entity.type
_entity.pdbx_description
1 polymer ?
#
loop_
_entity_poly.entity_id
_entity_poly.type
_entity_poly.pdbx_seq_one_letter_code
_entity_poly.pdbx_strand_id
1 'polypeptide(L)'
;IEDLERPGSGMTPPPEKNGVGQICAKSELMMMGYFNDPKKTKEAMPDGHSVRTGDVGRLSEDGFVYISGRVKEIIPAYRGFNVTPRDIEEVLYQPPAVGQA
;
A
#
# COMPACT_ATOMS: atom_id res chain seq x y z
N ILE A 1 -5.87 -6.70 -17.13
CA ILE A 1 -6.55 -7.38 -16.01
C ILE A 1 -5.61 -8.41 -15.36
N GLU A 2 -4.62 -8.96 -16.06
CA GLU A 2 -3.72 -10.03 -15.57
C GLU A 2 -2.59 -9.62 -14.60
N ASP A 3 -2.23 -8.33 -14.49
CA ASP A 3 -1.08 -7.90 -13.65
C ASP A 3 -1.44 -7.43 -12.22
N LEU A 4 -2.74 -7.44 -11.89
CA LEU A 4 -3.25 -7.02 -10.58
C LEU A 4 -3.03 -8.05 -9.46
N GLU A 5 -2.70 -9.30 -9.80
CA GLU A 5 -2.63 -10.43 -8.85
C GLU A 5 -1.19 -10.90 -8.53
N ARG A 6 -0.15 -10.28 -9.10
CA ARG A 6 1.24 -10.70 -8.83
C ARG A 6 1.82 -10.01 -7.58
N PRO A 7 2.19 -10.76 -6.51
CA PRO A 7 2.92 -10.18 -5.40
C PRO A 7 4.25 -9.60 -5.89
N GLY A 8 4.54 -8.35 -5.51
CA GLY A 8 5.75 -7.62 -5.91
C GLY A 8 5.66 -6.79 -7.20
N SER A 9 4.51 -6.75 -7.89
CA SER A 9 4.36 -5.98 -9.14
C SER A 9 4.40 -4.46 -8.96
N GLY A 10 4.26 -3.95 -7.72
CA GLY A 10 4.14 -2.51 -7.46
C GLY A 10 2.87 -1.89 -8.05
N MET A 11 1.97 -2.71 -8.60
CA MET A 11 0.67 -2.29 -9.06
C MET A 11 -0.35 -2.39 -7.92
N THR A 12 -1.21 -1.38 -7.88
CA THR A 12 -2.30 -1.22 -6.93
C THR A 12 -3.16 -2.49 -6.94
N PRO A 13 -3.26 -3.26 -5.84
CA PRO A 13 -4.25 -4.33 -5.79
C PRO A 13 -5.63 -3.71 -6.04
N PRO A 14 -6.54 -4.41 -6.74
CA PRO A 14 -7.89 -3.91 -6.95
C PRO A 14 -8.48 -3.61 -5.57
N PRO A 15 -9.21 -2.49 -5.41
CA PRO A 15 -9.77 -2.16 -4.11
C PRO A 15 -10.55 -3.37 -3.61
N GLU A 16 -10.18 -3.88 -2.44
CA GLU A 16 -10.90 -4.99 -1.87
C GLU A 16 -12.35 -4.56 -1.64
N LYS A 17 -13.28 -5.51 -1.45
CA LYS A 17 -14.70 -5.23 -1.16
C LYS A 17 -14.92 -4.22 -0.02
N ASN A 18 -13.89 -3.96 0.80
CA ASN A 18 -13.90 -3.10 1.97
C ASN A 18 -13.30 -1.69 1.71
N GLY A 19 -12.96 -1.35 0.45
CA GLY A 19 -12.42 -0.03 0.08
C GLY A 19 -10.94 0.16 0.40
N VAL A 20 -10.19 -0.91 0.65
CA VAL A 20 -8.74 -0.88 0.90
C VAL A 20 -7.99 -0.90 -0.43
N GLY A 21 -7.08 0.06 -0.63
CA GLY A 21 -6.28 0.19 -1.86
C GLY A 21 -4.98 0.96 -1.63
N GLN A 22 -4.17 1.10 -2.68
CA GLN A 22 -2.93 1.89 -2.60
C GLN A 22 -3.25 3.37 -2.44
N ILE A 23 -2.56 4.02 -1.51
CA ILE A 23 -2.67 5.45 -1.29
C ILE A 23 -1.84 6.18 -2.35
N CYS A 24 -2.51 7.06 -3.08
CA CYS A 24 -1.90 7.99 -4.03
C CYS A 24 -2.13 9.42 -3.54
N ALA A 25 -1.08 10.25 -3.58
CA ALA A 25 -1.14 11.62 -3.10
C ALA A 25 -0.74 12.61 -4.19
N LYS A 26 -1.38 13.78 -4.18
CA LYS A 26 -1.05 14.94 -5.02
C LYS A 26 -1.01 16.18 -4.14
N SER A 27 0.05 16.96 -4.26
CA SER A 27 0.28 18.21 -3.53
C SER A 27 1.25 19.08 -4.33
N GLU A 28 1.28 20.38 -4.05
CA GLU A 28 2.28 21.30 -4.61
C GLU A 28 3.69 21.03 -4.08
N LEU A 29 3.80 20.39 -2.92
CA LEU A 29 5.06 20.07 -2.26
C LEU A 29 5.64 18.69 -2.64
N MET A 30 5.08 18.03 -3.65
CA MET A 30 5.55 16.71 -4.07
C MET A 30 6.91 16.79 -4.75
N MET A 31 7.69 15.70 -4.66
CA MET A 31 8.95 15.59 -5.40
C MET A 31 8.72 15.70 -6.91
N MET A 32 9.71 16.22 -7.64
CA MET A 32 9.71 16.21 -9.12
C MET A 32 10.13 14.84 -9.70
N GLY A 33 10.71 13.99 -8.86
CA GLY A 33 11.22 12.68 -9.26
C GLY A 33 12.48 12.30 -8.49
N TYR A 34 13.00 11.11 -8.79
CA TYR A 34 14.26 10.63 -8.26
C TYR A 34 15.43 11.16 -9.08
N PHE A 35 16.49 11.59 -8.39
CA PHE A 35 17.69 12.12 -9.03
C PHE A 35 18.35 11.09 -9.96
N ASN A 36 18.52 11.46 -11.23
CA ASN A 36 19.10 10.64 -12.29
C ASN A 36 18.46 9.24 -12.46
N ASP A 37 17.20 9.08 -12.07
CA ASP A 37 16.46 7.81 -12.18
C ASP A 37 15.06 8.05 -12.78
N PRO A 38 14.98 8.30 -14.11
CA PRO A 38 13.70 8.54 -14.78
C PRO A 38 12.78 7.31 -14.74
N LYS A 39 13.34 6.10 -14.62
CA LYS A 39 12.58 4.86 -14.54
C LYS A 39 11.82 4.80 -13.21
N LYS A 40 12.52 4.95 -12.07
CA LYS A 40 11.85 4.99 -10.76
C LYS A 40 10.90 6.17 -10.62
N THR A 41 11.23 7.30 -11.26
CA THR A 41 10.34 8.46 -11.31
C THR A 41 9.02 8.10 -11.98
N LYS A 42 9.05 7.47 -13.15
CA LYS A 42 7.85 7.02 -13.86
C LYS A 42 7.08 5.93 -13.12
N GLU A 43 7.77 5.04 -12.42
CA GLU A 43 7.14 4.02 -11.59
C GLU A 43 6.39 4.62 -10.39
N ALA A 44 6.99 5.61 -9.72
CA ALA A 44 6.39 6.29 -8.56
C ALA A 44 5.35 7.35 -8.96
N MET A 45 5.49 7.97 -10.14
CA MET A 45 4.62 9.03 -10.66
C MET A 45 4.16 8.73 -12.10
N PRO A 46 3.28 7.74 -12.31
CA PRO A 46 2.91 7.29 -13.65
C PRO A 46 2.22 8.36 -14.51
N ASP A 47 1.51 9.28 -13.86
CA ASP A 47 0.81 10.42 -14.48
C ASP A 47 1.60 11.73 -14.40
N GLY A 48 2.81 11.71 -13.83
CA GLY A 48 3.68 12.88 -13.64
C GLY A 48 3.24 13.88 -12.56
N HIS A 49 2.09 13.67 -11.90
CA HIS A 49 1.50 14.65 -10.98
C HIS A 49 1.09 14.08 -9.62
N SER A 50 0.84 12.77 -9.54
CA SER A 50 0.55 12.06 -8.30
C SER A 50 1.66 11.07 -7.97
N VAL A 51 1.94 10.87 -6.68
CA VAL A 51 2.89 9.84 -6.22
C VAL A 51 2.10 8.67 -5.67
N ARG A 52 2.49 7.46 -6.09
CA ARG A 52 2.18 6.21 -5.41
C ARG A 52 3.06 6.12 -4.16
N THR A 53 2.48 6.29 -2.97
CA THR A 53 3.28 6.33 -1.72
C THR A 53 3.88 4.97 -1.36
N GLY A 54 3.29 3.90 -1.90
CA GLY A 54 3.60 2.52 -1.55
C GLY A 54 2.86 2.03 -0.30
N ASP A 55 2.06 2.90 0.33
CA ASP A 55 1.19 2.53 1.45
C ASP A 55 -0.16 2.05 0.93
N VAL A 56 -0.80 1.20 1.71
CA VAL A 56 -2.11 0.63 1.44
C VAL A 56 -3.00 0.96 2.63
N GLY A 57 -4.24 1.34 2.35
CA GLY A 57 -5.15 1.81 3.36
C GLY A 57 -6.55 2.10 2.82
N ARG A 58 -7.39 2.66 3.68
CA ARG A 58 -8.76 3.07 3.33
C ARG A 58 -9.00 4.53 3.68
N LEU A 59 -9.87 5.17 2.90
CA LEU A 59 -10.42 6.49 3.21
C LEU A 59 -11.78 6.31 3.89
N SER A 60 -11.97 6.88 5.07
CA SER A 60 -13.28 6.89 5.73
C SER A 60 -14.20 7.96 5.13
N GLU A 61 -15.50 7.83 5.39
CA GLU A 61 -16.50 8.82 4.97
C GLU A 61 -16.23 10.21 5.57
N ASP A 62 -15.65 10.25 6.77
CA ASP A 62 -15.23 11.49 7.45
C ASP A 62 -13.94 12.11 6.87
N GLY A 63 -13.34 11.52 5.83
CA GLY A 63 -12.15 12.03 5.16
C GLY A 63 -10.82 11.66 5.80
N PHE A 64 -10.78 10.69 6.72
CA PHE A 64 -9.54 10.22 7.34
C PHE A 64 -8.94 9.03 6.59
N VAL A 65 -7.62 9.01 6.47
CA VAL A 65 -6.88 7.90 5.86
C VAL A 65 -6.36 6.97 6.96
N TYR A 66 -6.70 5.70 6.87
CA TYR A 66 -6.20 4.64 7.75
C TYR A 66 -5.19 3.78 7.00
N ILE A 67 -3.95 3.73 7.51
CA ILE A 67 -2.84 3.00 6.88
C ILE A 67 -2.82 1.55 7.40
N SER A 68 -3.06 0.61 6.49
CA SER A 68 -3.03 -0.84 6.76
C SER A 68 -1.64 -1.44 6.58
N GLY A 69 -0.80 -0.92 5.68
CA GLY A 69 0.54 -1.47 5.49
C GLY A 69 1.21 -1.01 4.20
N ARG A 70 2.16 -1.80 3.69
CA ARG A 70 2.92 -1.50 2.47
C ARG A 70 2.55 -2.45 1.34
N VAL A 71 2.42 -1.92 0.12
CA VAL A 71 2.04 -2.70 -1.08
C VAL A 71 3.01 -3.84 -1.38
N LYS A 72 4.29 -3.68 -1.03
CA LYS A 72 5.33 -4.69 -1.26
C LYS A 72 5.37 -5.77 -0.17
N GLU A 73 4.68 -5.55 0.94
CA GLU A 73 4.66 -6.44 2.10
C GLU A 73 3.35 -7.22 2.19
N ILE A 74 2.39 -6.97 1.30
CA ILE A 74 1.15 -7.74 1.24
C ILE A 74 1.48 -9.23 1.09
N ILE A 75 0.95 -10.02 2.01
CA ILE A 75 1.00 -11.48 2.00
C ILE A 75 -0.29 -11.99 1.35
N PRO A 76 -0.22 -12.63 0.19
CA PRO A 76 -1.37 -13.30 -0.40
C PRO A 76 -1.77 -14.48 0.50
N ALA A 77 -2.94 -14.41 1.10
CA ALA A 77 -3.47 -15.47 1.95
C ALA A 77 -4.38 -16.42 1.16
N TYR A 78 -4.89 -17.44 1.84
CA TYR A 78 -5.75 -18.47 1.24
C TYR A 78 -7.05 -17.86 0.69
N ARG A 79 -7.51 -18.33 -0.48
CA ARG A 79 -8.78 -17.93 -1.13
C ARG A 79 -8.91 -16.45 -1.50
N GLY A 80 -7.81 -15.77 -1.79
CA GLY A 80 -7.85 -14.40 -2.35
C GLY A 80 -8.07 -13.31 -1.31
N PHE A 81 -7.87 -13.62 -0.02
CA PHE A 81 -7.70 -12.60 1.01
C PHE A 81 -6.26 -12.12 1.00
N ASN A 82 -6.03 -10.82 1.05
CA ASN A 82 -4.70 -10.28 1.28
C ASN A 82 -4.58 -9.87 2.75
N VAL A 83 -3.42 -10.16 3.33
CA VAL A 83 -3.13 -9.82 4.73
C VAL A 83 -1.82 -9.03 4.76
N THR A 84 -1.77 -7.96 5.54
CA THR A 84 -0.53 -7.22 5.76
C THR A 84 0.20 -7.75 7.01
N PRO A 85 1.54 -7.63 7.10
CA PRO A 85 2.26 -7.98 8.32
C PRO A 85 1.72 -7.24 9.54
N ARG A 86 1.35 -5.96 9.39
CA ARG A 86 0.72 -5.17 10.45
C ARG A 86 -0.55 -5.83 11.00
N ASP A 87 -1.42 -6.38 10.16
CA ASP A 87 -2.63 -7.07 10.62
C ASP A 87 -2.28 -8.28 11.52
N ILE A 88 -1.17 -8.95 11.23
CA ILE A 88 -0.68 -10.10 12.01
C ILE A 88 -0.01 -9.61 13.31
N GLU A 89 0.83 -8.59 13.22
CA GLU A 89 1.52 -7.96 14.36
C GLU A 89 0.52 -7.47 15.40
N GLU A 90 -0.57 -6.81 14.98
CA GLU A 90 -1.63 -6.33 15.89
C GLU A 90 -2.25 -7.46 16.73
N VAL A 91 -2.40 -8.66 16.16
CA VAL A 91 -2.86 -9.85 16.90
C VAL A 91 -1.75 -10.38 17.80
N LEU A 92 -0.51 -10.43 17.32
CA LEU A 92 0.65 -10.93 18.07
C LEU A 92 1.04 -10.03 19.24
N TYR A 93 0.70 -8.74 19.24
CA TYR A 93 0.93 -7.84 20.37
C TYR A 93 -0.07 -8.01 21.54
N GLN A 94 -1.16 -8.77 21.36
CA GLN A 94 -2.14 -8.97 22.43
C GLN A 94 -1.66 -9.89 23.58
N PRO A 95 -0.97 -11.03 23.31
CA PRO A 95 -0.49 -11.91 24.36
C PRO A 95 0.71 -11.32 25.12
N PRO A 96 0.72 -11.35 26.48
CA PRO A 96 1.84 -10.84 27.28
C PRO A 96 3.19 -11.53 27.04
N ALA A 97 3.16 -12.72 26.43
CA ALA A 97 4.35 -13.51 26.12
C ALA A 97 5.15 -12.96 24.92
N VAL A 98 4.58 -12.04 24.13
CA VAL A 98 5.24 -11.44 22.97
C VAL A 98 5.77 -10.06 23.35
N GLY A 99 7.10 -9.91 23.33
CA GLY A 99 7.76 -8.64 23.62
C GLY A 99 7.93 -7.72 22.41
N GLN A 100 8.00 -8.30 21.21
CA GLN A 100 8.07 -7.59 19.93
C GLN A 100 7.53 -8.52 18.83
N ALA A 101 6.74 -7.96 17.93
CA ALA A 101 6.22 -8.59 16.72
C ALA A 101 6.52 -7.68 15.52
#